data_AF-A0A7S2IUU8-F1
#
_entry.id   AF-A0A7S2IUU8-F1
#
_cell.length_a   1.000
_cell.length_b   1.000
_cell.length_c   1.000
_cell.angle_alpha   90.00
_cell.angle_beta   90.00
_cell.angle_gamma   90.00
#
_symmetry.space_group_name_H-M   'P 1'
#
loop_
_entity.id
_entity.type
_entity.pdbx_description
1 polymer ?
#
loop_
_entity_poly.entity_id
_entity_poly.type
_entity_poly.pdbx_seq_one_letter_code
_entity_poly.pdbx_strand_id
1 'polypeptide(L)'
;RMRSRGLLLCWWALRARPGPRLWEARVPRLAARTFGDLARLPGNATRQHRLAAQTFGVIARLRGDGPRWRGASYAPRSQRWVVRKEYTRVVEQVLDLPVNDPVRRLTQEIEGYTKWFAQHGTDQFFHRKSNRVVLAVLHVEIDGVSKYIRGINSEVSLPTGSICAERAAIVNARCQIPGLHRRQIMGVAVVEVPPSFLDEDGEEPEEGCNNPLPPCGACREWLEKIQEENQGFYVLTYEDLTFTQVYERFLFWSEQEDSVQPQDMGPWTCRLCQTRNVPLSRVCAKCDVNRFSIPYNRAPAQQRFKDVLAVLQEGGTMTLPEVGEKLAARGRPPRSDGALRKVMTRLLKNANVDTRSGEVYGELIFKTRSGRFGITETGRQVMVS
;
A
#
# COMPACT_ATOMS: atom_id res chain seq x y z
N ARG A 1 -34.42 -28.56 47.64
CA ARG A 1 -35.36 -29.13 46.62
C ARG A 1 -35.94 -28.10 45.61
N MET A 2 -35.58 -26.80 45.64
CA MET A 2 -35.97 -25.83 44.58
C MET A 2 -34.89 -25.52 43.52
N ARG A 3 -33.62 -25.90 43.74
CA ARG A 3 -32.50 -25.61 42.80
C ARG A 3 -32.43 -26.51 41.57
N SER A 4 -33.06 -27.68 41.59
CA SER A 4 -33.03 -28.65 40.49
C SER A 4 -34.18 -28.51 39.48
N ARG A 5 -35.18 -27.66 39.73
CA ARG A 5 -36.32 -27.46 38.82
C ARG A 5 -36.02 -26.47 37.68
N GLY A 6 -35.16 -25.48 37.90
CA GLY A 6 -34.82 -24.48 36.87
C GLY A 6 -33.96 -25.03 35.73
N LEU A 7 -33.00 -25.92 36.06
CA LEU A 7 -32.10 -26.53 35.06
C LEU A 7 -32.81 -27.60 34.21
N LEU A 8 -33.77 -28.34 34.78
CA LEU A 8 -34.57 -29.33 34.02
C LEU A 8 -35.50 -28.67 33.00
N LEU A 9 -36.04 -27.47 33.29
CA LEU A 9 -36.91 -26.73 32.36
C LEU A 9 -36.15 -26.22 31.12
N CYS A 10 -34.90 -25.77 31.29
CA CYS A 10 -34.04 -25.36 30.16
C CYS A 10 -33.62 -26.55 29.28
N TRP A 11 -33.35 -27.71 29.87
CA TRP A 11 -32.95 -28.90 29.11
C TRP A 11 -34.13 -29.52 28.35
N TRP A 12 -35.34 -29.45 28.90
CA TRP A 12 -36.56 -29.92 28.20
C TRP A 12 -36.96 -29.00 27.05
N ALA A 13 -36.80 -27.68 27.20
CA ALA A 13 -37.10 -26.69 26.16
C ALA A 13 -36.14 -26.73 24.96
N LEU A 14 -34.92 -27.23 25.14
CA LEU A 14 -33.92 -27.39 24.06
C LEU A 14 -34.06 -28.70 23.27
N ARG A 15 -34.82 -29.70 23.78
CA ARG A 15 -34.95 -31.03 23.15
C ARG A 15 -36.31 -31.28 22.49
N ALA A 16 -37.37 -30.61 22.93
CA ALA A 16 -38.65 -30.64 22.22
C ALA A 16 -38.58 -29.70 21.01
N ARG A 17 -38.95 -30.16 19.81
CA ARG A 17 -39.31 -29.29 18.68
C ARG A 17 -40.80 -28.97 18.81
N PRO A 18 -41.24 -27.84 19.37
CA PRO A 18 -42.65 -27.51 19.39
C PRO A 18 -42.97 -26.73 18.11
N GLY A 19 -44.15 -27.00 17.54
CA GLY A 19 -44.65 -26.20 16.42
C GLY A 19 -44.76 -24.70 16.77
N PRO A 20 -44.80 -23.83 15.76
CA PRO A 20 -44.52 -22.39 15.85
C PRO A 20 -45.51 -21.52 16.67
N ARG A 21 -46.41 -22.09 17.48
CA ARG A 21 -47.48 -21.33 18.17
C ARG A 21 -47.42 -21.32 19.71
N LEU A 22 -46.45 -21.97 20.35
CA LEU A 22 -46.36 -22.03 21.82
C LEU A 22 -45.32 -21.08 22.45
N TRP A 23 -44.55 -20.35 21.65
CA TRP A 23 -43.45 -19.51 22.14
C TRP A 23 -43.85 -18.09 22.61
N GLU A 24 -45.03 -17.59 22.24
CA GLU A 24 -45.30 -16.15 22.34
C GLU A 24 -45.86 -15.64 23.68
N ALA A 25 -46.41 -16.47 24.57
CA ALA A 25 -47.23 -15.92 25.67
C ALA A 25 -46.73 -16.11 27.12
N ARG A 26 -45.96 -17.17 27.46
CA ARG A 26 -45.76 -17.52 28.89
C ARG A 26 -44.32 -17.63 29.41
N VAL A 27 -43.32 -17.79 28.56
CA VAL A 27 -41.91 -17.89 28.99
C VAL A 27 -41.25 -16.52 29.29
N PRO A 28 -41.54 -15.42 28.55
CA PRO A 28 -40.82 -14.15 28.74
C PRO A 28 -41.11 -13.46 30.10
N ARG A 29 -42.33 -13.59 30.63
CA ARG A 29 -42.73 -12.91 31.87
C ARG A 29 -42.13 -13.54 33.13
N LEU A 30 -41.84 -14.84 33.11
CA LEU A 30 -41.17 -15.52 34.23
C LEU A 30 -39.66 -15.21 34.23
N ALA A 31 -39.03 -15.11 33.06
CA ALA A 31 -37.61 -14.74 32.95
C ALA A 31 -37.36 -13.27 33.34
N ALA A 32 -38.18 -12.32 32.87
CA ALA A 32 -37.98 -10.91 33.19
C ALA A 32 -38.05 -10.61 34.70
N ARG A 33 -38.94 -11.29 35.45
CA ARG A 33 -39.04 -11.14 36.92
C ARG A 33 -37.91 -11.83 37.68
N THR A 34 -37.43 -12.98 37.22
CA THR A 34 -36.38 -13.72 37.94
C THR A 34 -34.98 -13.12 37.71
N PHE A 35 -34.77 -12.40 36.60
CA PHE A 35 -33.45 -11.87 36.21
C PHE A 35 -33.27 -10.35 36.43
N GLY A 36 -34.35 -9.60 36.66
CA GLY A 36 -34.27 -8.19 37.09
C GLY A 36 -33.55 -8.02 38.44
N ASP A 37 -33.61 -9.04 39.30
CA ASP A 37 -32.96 -9.02 40.62
C ASP A 37 -31.46 -9.39 40.54
N LEU A 38 -31.01 -10.04 39.45
CA LEU A 38 -29.59 -10.41 39.25
C LEU A 38 -28.70 -9.21 38.88
N ALA A 39 -29.28 -8.13 38.35
CA ALA A 39 -28.56 -6.88 38.07
C ALA A 39 -28.25 -6.05 39.33
N ARG A 40 -28.76 -6.46 40.51
CA ARG A 40 -28.51 -5.81 41.81
C ARG A 40 -27.61 -6.63 42.74
N LEU A 41 -26.83 -7.58 42.20
CA LEU A 41 -25.93 -8.37 43.03
C LEU A 41 -24.67 -7.56 43.43
N PRO A 42 -24.27 -7.57 44.72
CA PRO A 42 -23.02 -6.98 45.18
C PRO A 42 -21.79 -7.72 44.63
N GLY A 43 -20.63 -7.07 44.69
CA GLY A 43 -19.40 -7.28 43.90
C GLY A 43 -18.72 -8.66 43.84
N ASN A 44 -19.34 -9.74 44.32
CA ASN A 44 -18.78 -11.09 44.35
C ASN A 44 -19.38 -12.03 43.29
N ALA A 45 -19.92 -11.50 42.18
CA ALA A 45 -20.43 -12.31 41.08
C ALA A 45 -19.29 -13.03 40.32
N THR A 46 -19.42 -14.36 40.19
CA THR A 46 -18.45 -15.22 39.49
C THR A 46 -18.34 -14.87 38.00
N ARG A 47 -17.20 -15.22 37.38
CA ARG A 47 -16.87 -14.90 35.97
C ARG A 47 -17.95 -15.35 34.97
N GLN A 48 -18.65 -16.46 35.24
CA GLN A 48 -19.76 -16.94 34.42
C GLN A 48 -21.00 -16.04 34.47
N HIS A 49 -21.31 -15.43 35.63
CA HIS A 49 -22.42 -14.46 35.74
C HIS A 49 -22.12 -13.17 34.98
N ARG A 50 -20.85 -12.72 34.94
CA ARG A 50 -20.45 -11.54 34.16
C ARG A 50 -20.50 -11.80 32.66
N LEU A 51 -20.09 -13.00 32.22
CA LEU A 51 -20.18 -13.39 30.80
C LEU A 51 -21.64 -13.45 30.35
N ALA A 52 -22.52 -14.07 31.14
CA ALA A 52 -23.95 -14.12 30.83
C ALA A 52 -24.56 -12.70 30.75
N ALA A 53 -24.24 -11.82 31.70
CA ALA A 53 -24.70 -10.43 31.66
C ALA A 53 -24.19 -9.65 30.42
N GLN A 54 -22.95 -9.90 29.98
CA GLN A 54 -22.43 -9.31 28.74
C GLN A 54 -23.14 -9.86 27.50
N THR A 55 -23.35 -11.16 27.40
CA THR A 55 -24.02 -11.78 26.24
C THR A 55 -25.49 -11.34 26.14
N PHE A 56 -26.21 -11.24 27.26
CA PHE A 56 -27.61 -10.77 27.24
C PHE A 56 -27.73 -9.24 27.12
N GLY A 57 -26.75 -8.46 27.59
CA GLY A 57 -26.67 -7.02 27.34
C GLY A 57 -26.50 -6.68 25.85
N VAL A 58 -25.85 -7.55 25.08
CA VAL A 58 -25.77 -7.44 23.61
C VAL A 58 -27.11 -7.79 22.96
N ILE A 59 -27.82 -8.81 23.43
CA ILE A 59 -29.13 -9.20 22.88
C ILE A 59 -30.21 -8.14 23.16
N ALA A 60 -30.19 -7.49 24.32
CA ALA A 60 -31.10 -6.38 24.62
C ALA A 60 -30.81 -5.13 23.76
N ARG A 61 -29.54 -4.86 23.41
CA ARG A 61 -29.17 -3.78 22.48
C ARG A 61 -29.66 -4.03 21.05
N LEU A 62 -29.70 -5.29 20.62
CA LEU A 62 -30.19 -5.66 19.29
C LEU A 62 -31.72 -5.59 19.17
N ARG A 63 -32.47 -5.50 20.27
CA ARG A 63 -33.94 -5.45 20.28
C ARG A 63 -34.55 -4.07 20.55
N GLY A 64 -33.73 -3.03 20.75
CA GLY A 64 -34.23 -1.65 20.90
C GLY A 64 -34.86 -1.30 22.27
N ASP A 65 -34.95 -2.25 23.21
CA ASP A 65 -35.62 -2.07 24.52
C ASP A 65 -34.67 -1.59 25.64
N GLY A 66 -33.56 -0.95 25.29
CA GLY A 66 -32.64 -0.38 26.28
C GLY A 66 -33.22 0.88 26.95
N PRO A 67 -32.93 1.12 28.26
CA PRO A 67 -33.38 2.32 28.94
C PRO A 67 -32.94 3.56 28.16
N ARG A 68 -33.91 4.44 27.84
CA ARG A 68 -33.66 5.76 27.22
C ARG A 68 -32.68 6.52 28.10
N TRP A 69 -31.42 6.55 27.68
CA TRP A 69 -30.44 7.48 28.22
C TRP A 69 -30.99 8.88 27.97
N ARG A 70 -31.45 9.54 29.05
CA ARG A 70 -31.68 10.98 29.02
C ARG A 70 -30.36 11.60 28.59
N GLY A 71 -30.37 12.26 27.44
CA GLY A 71 -29.18 12.76 26.77
C GLY A 71 -28.34 13.60 27.71
N ALA A 72 -27.25 13.01 28.20
CA ALA A 72 -26.05 13.80 28.37
C ALA A 72 -25.77 14.33 26.96
N SER A 73 -25.87 15.65 26.78
CA SER A 73 -25.39 16.29 25.57
C SER A 73 -23.92 15.91 25.48
N TYR A 74 -23.61 14.91 24.65
CA TYR A 74 -22.28 14.79 24.09
C TYR A 74 -22.14 16.05 23.23
N ALA A 75 -21.69 17.14 23.87
CA ALA A 75 -21.07 18.23 23.15
C ALA A 75 -20.08 17.53 22.20
N PRO A 76 -20.18 17.75 20.88
CA PRO A 76 -19.37 17.04 19.92
C PRO A 76 -17.93 17.27 20.37
N ARG A 77 -17.27 16.20 20.85
CA ARG A 77 -15.85 16.26 21.17
C ARG A 77 -15.20 16.86 19.93
N SER A 78 -14.57 18.02 20.10
CA SER A 78 -13.85 18.73 19.04
C SER A 78 -13.15 17.69 18.18
N GLN A 79 -13.51 17.60 16.90
CA GLN A 79 -12.95 16.60 16.00
C GLN A 79 -11.42 16.71 16.05
N ARG A 80 -10.76 15.68 16.58
CA ARG A 80 -9.31 15.61 16.69
C ARG A 80 -8.83 14.66 15.60
N TRP A 81 -7.95 15.17 14.73
CA TRP A 81 -7.29 14.36 13.73
C TRP A 81 -5.89 14.02 14.20
N VAL A 82 -5.47 12.80 13.92
CA VAL A 82 -4.09 12.34 14.13
C VAL A 82 -3.51 12.07 12.75
N VAL A 83 -2.44 12.76 12.40
CA VAL A 83 -1.72 12.58 11.13
C VAL A 83 -0.44 11.83 11.41
N ARG A 84 -0.22 10.69 10.73
CA ARG A 84 1.06 9.97 10.73
C ARG A 84 1.77 10.26 9.42
N LYS A 85 2.92 10.93 9.49
CA LYS A 85 3.81 11.12 8.33
C LYS A 85 4.78 9.94 8.26
N GLU A 86 5.07 9.42 7.08
CA GLU A 86 6.10 8.40 6.86
C GLU A 86 7.15 8.95 5.90
N TYR A 87 8.43 8.72 6.17
CA TYR A 87 9.52 9.17 5.31
C TYR A 87 10.08 8.00 4.49
N THR A 88 10.35 8.26 3.21
CA THR A 88 10.97 7.32 2.29
C THR A 88 12.08 8.06 1.54
N ARG A 89 13.31 7.56 1.59
CA ARG A 89 14.40 8.06 0.76
C ARG A 89 14.29 7.38 -0.61
N VAL A 90 14.23 8.18 -1.65
CA VAL A 90 14.28 7.69 -3.04
C VAL A 90 15.69 7.91 -3.56
N VAL A 91 16.34 6.83 -3.96
CA VAL A 91 17.64 6.88 -4.64
C VAL A 91 17.38 6.63 -6.12
N GLU A 92 17.54 7.67 -6.92
CA GLU A 92 17.23 7.67 -8.36
C GLU A 92 18.06 6.66 -9.16
N GLN A 93 19.32 6.46 -8.76
CA GLN A 93 20.28 5.58 -9.40
C GLN A 93 21.05 4.83 -8.32
N VAL A 94 20.80 3.53 -8.17
CA VAL A 94 21.50 2.67 -7.19
C VAL A 94 23.02 2.65 -7.43
N LEU A 95 23.44 2.83 -8.69
CA LEU A 95 24.86 2.89 -9.06
C LEU A 95 25.59 4.13 -8.53
N ASP A 96 24.87 5.20 -8.19
CA ASP A 96 25.43 6.41 -7.59
C ASP A 96 25.82 6.21 -6.11
N LEU A 97 25.31 5.14 -5.47
CA LEU A 97 25.71 4.78 -4.12
C LEU A 97 27.13 4.21 -4.10
N PRO A 98 27.91 4.44 -3.02
CA PRO A 98 29.21 3.80 -2.84
C PRO A 98 29.14 2.27 -3.04
N VAL A 99 30.19 1.67 -3.57
CA VAL A 99 30.24 0.21 -3.85
C VAL A 99 29.95 -0.62 -2.59
N ASN A 100 30.39 -0.13 -1.43
CA ASN A 100 30.21 -0.78 -0.13
C ASN A 100 28.92 -0.34 0.60
N ASP A 101 28.05 0.43 -0.06
CA ASP A 101 26.78 0.85 0.55
C ASP A 101 25.86 -0.38 0.72
N PRO A 102 25.31 -0.61 1.93
CA PRO A 102 24.49 -1.78 2.22
C PRO A 102 23.18 -1.81 1.41
N VAL A 103 22.66 -0.65 0.97
CA VAL A 103 21.48 -0.56 0.09
C VAL A 103 21.84 -1.05 -1.31
N ARG A 104 23.00 -0.62 -1.84
CA ARG A 104 23.51 -1.09 -3.14
C ARG A 104 23.74 -2.60 -3.11
N ARG A 105 24.39 -3.10 -2.05
CA ARG A 105 24.67 -4.53 -1.94
C ARG A 105 23.40 -5.36 -1.83
N LEU A 106 22.46 -4.98 -0.97
CA LEU A 106 21.19 -5.70 -0.84
C LEU A 106 20.37 -5.66 -2.14
N THR A 107 20.46 -4.57 -2.91
CA THR A 107 19.82 -4.47 -4.23
C THR A 107 20.43 -5.45 -5.23
N GLN A 108 21.76 -5.63 -5.25
CA GLN A 108 22.40 -6.64 -6.10
C GLN A 108 21.95 -8.06 -5.74
N GLU A 109 21.72 -8.34 -4.46
CA GLU A 109 21.29 -9.66 -3.99
C GLU A 109 19.85 -9.99 -4.40
N ILE A 110 18.92 -9.03 -4.30
CA ILE A 110 17.53 -9.23 -4.77
C ILE A 110 17.45 -9.27 -6.30
N GLU A 111 18.27 -8.49 -7.01
CA GLU A 111 18.39 -8.58 -8.48
C GLU A 111 18.90 -9.97 -8.90
N GLY A 112 19.97 -10.46 -8.24
CA GLY A 112 20.50 -11.80 -8.47
C GLY A 112 19.47 -12.90 -8.16
N TYR A 113 18.69 -12.74 -7.09
CA TYR A 113 17.61 -13.67 -6.77
C TYR A 113 16.48 -13.64 -7.81
N THR A 114 16.12 -12.45 -8.31
CA THR A 114 15.12 -12.28 -9.36
C THR A 114 15.56 -12.95 -10.67
N LYS A 115 16.83 -12.77 -11.07
CA LYS A 115 17.42 -13.45 -12.23
C LYS A 115 17.43 -14.97 -12.08
N TRP A 116 17.78 -15.45 -10.89
CA TRP A 116 17.72 -16.88 -10.58
C TRP A 116 16.28 -17.39 -10.67
N PHE A 117 15.32 -16.67 -10.09
CA PHE A 117 13.91 -17.04 -10.12
C PHE A 117 13.37 -17.11 -11.56
N ALA A 118 13.75 -16.17 -12.42
CA ALA A 118 13.35 -16.17 -13.83
C ALA A 118 13.75 -17.44 -14.61
N GLN A 119 14.84 -18.08 -14.20
CA GLN A 119 15.34 -19.31 -14.84
C GLN A 119 14.68 -20.59 -14.29
N HIS A 120 14.11 -20.53 -13.09
CA HIS A 120 13.62 -21.72 -12.37
C HIS A 120 12.11 -21.73 -12.18
N GLY A 121 11.46 -20.56 -12.22
CA GLY A 121 10.03 -20.40 -11.99
C GLY A 121 9.59 -20.76 -10.57
N THR A 122 8.29 -21.01 -10.41
CA THR A 122 7.69 -21.49 -9.17
C THR A 122 6.59 -22.51 -9.44
N ASP A 123 6.29 -23.32 -8.43
CA ASP A 123 5.10 -24.16 -8.46
C ASP A 123 3.87 -23.28 -8.18
N GLN A 124 2.94 -23.26 -9.15
CA GLN A 124 1.69 -22.51 -9.08
C GLN A 124 0.85 -22.86 -7.85
N PHE A 125 0.98 -24.08 -7.30
CA PHE A 125 0.27 -24.49 -6.10
C PHE A 125 0.47 -23.52 -4.93
N PHE A 126 1.69 -23.00 -4.76
CA PHE A 126 2.04 -22.07 -3.67
C PHE A 126 1.58 -20.63 -3.91
N HIS A 127 1.04 -20.31 -5.08
CA HIS A 127 0.63 -18.95 -5.46
C HIS A 127 -0.79 -18.89 -6.03
N ARG A 128 -1.54 -19.98 -5.94
CA ARG A 128 -2.84 -20.17 -6.63
C ARG A 128 -3.97 -19.22 -6.21
N LYS A 129 -3.82 -18.45 -5.13
CA LYS A 129 -4.91 -17.60 -4.61
C LYS A 129 -4.87 -16.23 -5.27
N SER A 130 -3.69 -15.62 -5.39
CA SER A 130 -3.53 -14.35 -6.08
C SER A 130 -2.81 -14.45 -7.42
N ASN A 131 -2.13 -15.57 -7.71
CA ASN A 131 -1.16 -15.73 -8.79
C ASN A 131 -0.02 -14.70 -8.75
N ARG A 132 0.29 -14.17 -7.55
CA ARG A 132 1.32 -13.13 -7.38
C ARG A 132 2.53 -13.71 -6.67
N VAL A 133 3.70 -13.51 -7.26
CA VAL A 133 4.96 -13.96 -6.69
C VAL A 133 5.71 -12.75 -6.15
N VAL A 134 6.09 -12.82 -4.88
CA VAL A 134 6.83 -11.80 -4.18
C VAL A 134 8.10 -12.44 -3.66
N LEU A 135 9.24 -11.84 -3.99
CA LEU A 135 10.55 -12.24 -3.52
C LEU A 135 11.03 -11.27 -2.44
N ALA A 136 11.76 -11.79 -1.47
CA ALA A 136 12.44 -11.00 -0.47
C ALA A 136 13.86 -11.51 -0.21
N VAL A 137 14.77 -10.59 0.10
CA VAL A 137 16.11 -10.91 0.61
C VAL A 137 16.32 -10.16 1.92
N LEU A 138 16.63 -10.90 2.97
CA LEU A 138 16.94 -10.38 4.30
C LEU A 138 18.46 -10.25 4.46
N HIS A 139 18.93 -9.05 4.80
CA HIS A 139 20.31 -8.81 5.21
C HIS A 139 20.43 -9.02 6.73
N VAL A 140 21.32 -9.92 7.13
CA VAL A 140 21.71 -10.11 8.54
C VAL A 140 23.22 -9.95 8.68
N GLU A 141 23.67 -9.41 9.80
CA GLU A 141 25.09 -9.27 10.13
C GLU A 141 25.39 -10.02 11.42
N ILE A 142 26.31 -10.99 11.35
CA ILE A 142 26.70 -11.82 12.47
C ILE A 142 28.21 -11.76 12.59
N ASP A 143 28.69 -11.26 13.73
CA ASP A 143 30.13 -11.11 14.00
C ASP A 143 30.87 -10.33 12.90
N GLY A 144 30.23 -9.28 12.38
CA GLY A 144 30.74 -8.45 11.29
C GLY A 144 30.64 -9.06 9.89
N VAL A 145 30.02 -10.24 9.76
CA VAL A 145 29.84 -10.93 8.47
C VAL A 145 28.40 -10.79 8.00
N SER A 146 28.21 -10.12 6.86
CA SER A 146 26.92 -10.02 6.17
C SER A 146 26.51 -11.36 5.56
N LYS A 147 25.24 -11.73 5.75
CA LYS A 147 24.58 -12.86 5.08
C LYS A 147 23.25 -12.39 4.49
N TYR A 148 22.87 -12.98 3.35
CA TYR A 148 21.68 -12.62 2.59
C TYR A 148 20.77 -13.83 2.43
N ILE A 149 19.56 -13.74 2.99
CA ILE A 149 18.69 -14.89 3.18
C ILE A 149 17.39 -14.67 2.40
N ARG A 150 17.12 -15.58 1.48
CA ARG A 150 15.99 -15.48 0.54
C ARG A 150 14.68 -15.92 1.19
N GLY A 151 13.59 -15.30 0.75
CA GLY A 151 12.22 -15.69 1.04
C GLY A 151 11.31 -15.46 -0.16
N ILE A 152 10.28 -16.28 -0.28
CA ILE A 152 9.21 -16.19 -1.28
C ILE A 152 7.88 -16.28 -0.54
N ASN A 153 6.84 -15.60 -1.00
CA ASN A 153 5.52 -15.78 -0.41
C ASN A 153 5.01 -17.21 -0.65
N SER A 154 4.06 -17.65 0.16
CA SER A 154 3.37 -18.91 -0.07
C SER A 154 1.93 -18.79 0.40
N GLU A 155 1.02 -19.29 -0.41
CA GLU A 155 -0.43 -19.18 -0.26
C GLU A 155 -1.05 -20.56 -0.15
N VAL A 156 -1.11 -21.08 1.07
CA VAL A 156 -1.92 -22.27 1.34
C VAL A 156 -3.37 -21.84 1.53
N SER A 157 -4.35 -22.60 1.03
CA SER A 157 -5.79 -22.27 1.08
C SER A 157 -6.41 -22.34 2.48
N LEU A 158 -5.64 -22.06 3.51
CA LEU A 158 -6.08 -21.89 4.88
C LEU A 158 -6.16 -20.37 5.17
N PRO A 159 -7.23 -19.88 5.81
CA PRO A 159 -7.41 -18.45 6.10
C PRO A 159 -6.21 -17.77 6.78
N THR A 160 -5.42 -18.51 7.56
CA THR A 160 -4.25 -18.02 8.29
C THR A 160 -2.93 -18.62 7.82
N GLY A 161 -2.94 -19.38 6.72
CA GLY A 161 -1.75 -20.14 6.30
C GLY A 161 -0.82 -19.39 5.36
N SER A 162 -1.27 -18.31 4.72
CA SER A 162 -0.42 -17.54 3.80
C SER A 162 0.71 -16.80 4.54
N ILE A 163 1.93 -16.97 4.04
CA ILE A 163 3.12 -16.26 4.51
C ILE A 163 3.61 -15.31 3.42
N CYS A 164 3.94 -14.08 3.80
CA CYS A 164 4.53 -13.11 2.86
C CYS A 164 6.04 -13.34 2.76
N ALA A 165 6.65 -12.89 1.66
CA ALA A 165 8.06 -13.12 1.36
C ALA A 165 9.01 -12.62 2.46
N GLU A 166 8.72 -11.46 3.06
CA GLU A 166 9.53 -10.87 4.13
C GLU A 166 9.52 -11.78 5.36
N ARG A 167 8.34 -12.27 5.74
CA ARG A 167 8.18 -13.20 6.87
C ARG A 167 8.85 -14.54 6.57
N ALA A 168 8.74 -15.03 5.35
CA ALA A 168 9.43 -16.25 4.92
C ALA A 168 10.97 -16.09 5.03
N ALA A 169 11.53 -14.96 4.60
CA ALA A 169 12.96 -14.68 4.72
C ALA A 169 13.41 -14.61 6.19
N ILE A 170 12.64 -13.96 7.07
CA ILE A 170 12.92 -13.89 8.52
C ILE A 170 12.86 -15.28 9.16
N VAL A 171 11.83 -16.07 8.86
CA VAL A 171 11.71 -17.43 9.38
C VAL A 171 12.85 -18.31 8.88
N ASN A 172 13.18 -18.25 7.59
CA ASN A 172 14.32 -18.95 7.01
C ASN A 172 15.62 -18.60 7.73
N ALA A 173 15.84 -17.31 8.01
CA ALA A 173 17.02 -16.85 8.75
C ALA A 173 17.08 -17.41 10.18
N ARG A 174 15.95 -17.44 10.88
CA ARG A 174 15.84 -18.04 12.22
C ARG A 174 16.05 -19.55 12.21
N CYS A 175 15.66 -20.25 11.15
CA CYS A 175 15.92 -21.68 10.99
C CYS A 175 17.41 -21.98 10.74
N GLN A 176 18.07 -21.17 9.91
CA GLN A 176 19.51 -21.33 9.63
C GLN A 176 20.39 -20.87 10.80
N ILE A 177 19.93 -19.85 11.55
CA ILE A 177 20.64 -19.25 12.68
C ILE A 177 19.69 -19.18 13.88
N PRO A 178 19.57 -20.25 14.69
CA PRO A 178 18.66 -20.28 15.85
C PRO A 178 18.92 -19.16 16.87
N GLY A 179 20.18 -18.72 16.99
CA GLY A 179 20.61 -17.60 17.85
C GLY A 179 20.44 -16.21 17.25
N LEU A 180 19.80 -16.04 16.09
CA LEU A 180 19.66 -14.74 15.44
C LEU A 180 18.85 -13.77 16.30
N HIS A 181 19.47 -12.66 16.69
CA HIS A 181 18.86 -11.57 17.44
C HIS A 181 18.32 -10.48 16.50
N ARG A 182 17.28 -9.74 16.93
CA ARG A 182 16.70 -8.62 16.16
C ARG A 182 17.74 -7.57 15.77
N ARG A 183 18.67 -7.23 16.68
CA ARG A 183 19.78 -6.29 16.44
C ARG A 183 20.73 -6.68 15.30
N GLN A 184 20.74 -7.95 14.90
CA GLN A 184 21.58 -8.50 13.84
C GLN A 184 20.86 -8.50 12.49
N ILE A 185 19.58 -8.11 12.43
CA ILE A 185 18.82 -8.03 11.19
C ILE A 185 18.93 -6.59 10.69
N MET A 186 19.59 -6.39 9.56
CA MET A 186 20.02 -5.08 9.07
C MET A 186 19.07 -4.46 8.07
N GLY A 187 18.39 -5.27 7.25
CA GLY A 187 17.44 -4.76 6.28
C GLY A 187 16.73 -5.86 5.49
N VAL A 188 15.71 -5.49 4.75
CA VAL A 188 15.01 -6.40 3.82
C VAL A 188 14.72 -5.70 2.50
N ALA A 189 14.96 -6.38 1.39
CA ALA A 189 14.55 -5.96 0.06
C ALA A 189 13.37 -6.81 -0.40
N VAL A 190 12.37 -6.19 -1.03
CA VAL A 190 11.12 -6.85 -1.45
C VAL A 190 10.75 -6.39 -2.85
N VAL A 191 10.38 -7.32 -3.71
CA VAL A 191 9.92 -7.04 -5.08
C VAL A 191 8.86 -8.06 -5.50
N GLU A 192 7.83 -7.60 -6.19
CA GLU A 192 6.92 -8.48 -6.92
C GLU A 192 7.50 -8.81 -8.28
N VAL A 193 7.41 -10.07 -8.67
CA VAL A 193 7.89 -10.59 -9.96
C VAL A 193 6.73 -11.30 -10.65
N PRO A 194 6.72 -11.35 -12.00
CA PRO A 194 5.72 -12.13 -12.70
C PRO A 194 5.87 -13.63 -12.35
N PRO A 195 4.76 -14.38 -12.26
CA PRO A 195 4.80 -15.80 -11.90
C PRO A 195 5.56 -16.65 -12.94
N SER A 196 5.51 -16.21 -14.18
CA SER A 196 6.24 -16.70 -15.34
C SER A 196 6.85 -15.49 -16.06
N PHE A 197 8.09 -15.59 -16.51
CA PHE A 197 8.68 -14.52 -17.35
C PHE A 197 8.28 -14.65 -18.82
N LEU A 198 7.69 -15.79 -19.17
CA LEU A 198 7.12 -16.13 -20.46
C LEU A 198 5.88 -16.96 -20.18
N ASP A 199 4.73 -16.57 -20.72
CA ASP A 199 3.53 -17.41 -20.68
C ASP A 199 3.73 -18.69 -21.52
N GLU A 200 2.79 -19.64 -21.47
CA GLU A 200 2.91 -20.92 -22.21
C GLU A 200 3.14 -20.71 -23.72
N ASP A 201 2.71 -19.56 -24.24
CA ASP A 201 2.85 -19.13 -25.64
C ASP A 201 4.13 -18.30 -25.90
N GLY A 202 4.98 -18.08 -24.89
CA GLY A 202 6.21 -17.29 -25.01
C GLY A 202 6.01 -15.77 -24.97
N GLU A 203 4.82 -15.30 -24.59
CA GLU A 203 4.49 -13.87 -24.49
C GLU A 203 4.77 -13.33 -23.07
N GLU A 204 5.07 -12.03 -22.97
CA GLU A 204 5.21 -11.38 -21.65
C GLU A 204 3.82 -11.21 -21.01
N PRO A 205 3.67 -11.48 -19.70
CA PRO A 205 2.38 -11.39 -19.04
C PRO A 205 1.76 -9.99 -19.15
N GLU A 206 0.50 -9.92 -19.59
CA GLU A 206 -0.25 -8.66 -19.78
C GLU A 206 -0.46 -7.87 -18.47
N GLU A 207 -0.45 -8.54 -17.31
CA GLU A 207 -0.65 -7.90 -16.00
C GLU A 207 0.69 -7.44 -15.39
N GLY A 208 0.88 -6.13 -15.35
CA GLY A 208 2.04 -5.51 -14.71
C GLY A 208 2.12 -5.76 -13.21
N CYS A 209 3.35 -5.98 -12.70
CA CYS A 209 3.63 -6.09 -11.28
C CYS A 209 3.27 -4.79 -10.53
N ASN A 210 2.76 -4.90 -9.30
CA ASN A 210 2.36 -3.76 -8.48
C ASN A 210 3.53 -3.28 -7.59
N ASN A 211 4.60 -2.90 -8.26
CA ASN A 211 5.80 -2.33 -7.67
C ASN A 211 5.73 -0.79 -7.66
N PRO A 212 6.30 -0.08 -6.67
CA PRO A 212 6.91 -0.60 -5.44
C PRO A 212 5.89 -1.14 -4.44
N LEU A 213 6.14 -2.36 -3.97
CA LEU A 213 5.22 -3.09 -3.08
C LEU A 213 5.47 -2.73 -1.61
N PRO A 214 4.58 -1.98 -0.92
CA PRO A 214 4.74 -1.72 0.51
C PRO A 214 4.53 -2.99 1.34
N PRO A 215 5.17 -3.12 2.51
CA PRO A 215 4.91 -4.25 3.41
C PRO A 215 3.44 -4.24 3.84
N CYS A 216 2.81 -5.41 3.80
CA CYS A 216 1.44 -5.56 4.28
C CYS A 216 1.36 -5.33 5.81
N GLY A 217 0.14 -5.20 6.35
CA GLY A 217 -0.04 -4.96 7.80
C GLY A 217 0.66 -5.99 8.69
N ALA A 218 0.60 -7.27 8.33
CA ALA A 218 1.28 -8.32 9.12
C ALA A 218 2.80 -8.25 9.03
N CYS A 219 3.37 -7.93 7.86
CA CYS A 219 4.82 -7.75 7.72
C CYS A 219 5.28 -6.50 8.46
N ARG A 220 4.53 -5.40 8.36
CA ARG A 220 4.81 -4.15 9.07
C ARG A 220 5.01 -4.39 10.57
N GLU A 221 4.11 -5.12 11.21
CA GLU A 221 4.23 -5.46 12.65
C GLU A 221 5.53 -6.23 12.99
N TRP A 222 6.00 -7.10 12.10
CA TRP A 222 7.26 -7.85 12.30
C TRP A 222 8.47 -6.94 12.12
N LEU A 223 8.46 -6.13 11.06
CA LEU A 223 9.53 -5.23 10.70
C LEU A 223 9.69 -4.12 11.75
N GLU A 224 8.58 -3.55 12.23
CA GLU A 224 8.57 -2.55 13.31
C GLU A 224 9.23 -3.14 14.58
N LYS A 225 8.89 -4.38 14.97
CA LYS A 225 9.53 -5.04 16.10
C LYS A 225 11.02 -5.27 15.90
N ILE A 226 11.48 -5.70 14.72
CA ILE A 226 12.92 -5.88 14.49
C ILE A 226 13.67 -4.58 14.76
N GLN A 227 13.08 -3.50 14.30
CA GLN A 227 13.71 -2.21 14.22
C GLN A 227 13.55 -1.37 15.50
N GLU A 228 12.70 -1.79 16.45
CA GLU A 228 12.79 -1.39 17.87
C GLU A 228 14.18 -1.67 18.47
N GLU A 229 14.81 -2.79 18.08
CA GLU A 229 16.15 -3.19 18.55
C GLU A 229 17.27 -2.78 17.59
N ASN A 230 16.94 -2.53 16.33
CA ASN A 230 17.87 -2.05 15.32
C ASN A 230 17.34 -0.79 14.63
N GLN A 231 17.68 0.38 15.16
CA GLN A 231 17.25 1.66 14.58
C GLN A 231 17.84 1.93 13.18
N GLY A 232 18.88 1.20 12.78
CA GLY A 232 19.46 1.26 11.44
C GLY A 232 18.76 0.34 10.43
N PHE A 233 17.73 -0.40 10.83
CA PHE A 233 17.04 -1.33 9.95
C PHE A 233 16.33 -0.61 8.81
N TYR A 234 16.54 -1.07 7.57
CA TYR A 234 15.99 -0.45 6.36
C TYR A 234 15.15 -1.42 5.52
N VAL A 235 14.11 -0.91 4.86
CA VAL A 235 13.22 -1.69 3.97
C VAL A 235 13.33 -1.14 2.56
N LEU A 236 13.79 -1.97 1.62
CA LEU A 236 13.94 -1.60 0.22
C LEU A 236 12.78 -2.13 -0.62
N THR A 237 12.21 -1.26 -1.44
CA THR A 237 11.20 -1.57 -2.45
C THR A 237 11.60 -0.92 -3.77
N TYR A 238 11.13 -1.44 -4.90
CA TYR A 238 11.63 -1.07 -6.24
C TYR A 238 10.46 -0.68 -7.15
N GLU A 239 10.63 0.28 -8.05
CA GLU A 239 9.57 0.66 -9.01
C GLU A 239 9.31 -0.44 -10.04
N ASP A 240 10.38 -1.11 -10.45
CA ASP A 240 10.39 -2.12 -11.51
C ASP A 240 11.53 -3.12 -11.30
N LEU A 241 11.65 -4.07 -12.24
CA LEU A 241 12.68 -5.11 -12.24
C LEU A 241 14.01 -4.67 -12.85
N THR A 242 14.18 -3.38 -13.18
CA THR A 242 15.49 -2.84 -13.59
C THR A 242 16.39 -2.55 -12.39
N PHE A 243 15.80 -2.43 -11.19
CA PHE A 243 16.50 -2.12 -9.93
C PHE A 243 17.32 -0.82 -9.98
N THR A 244 17.00 0.07 -10.93
CA THR A 244 17.71 1.35 -11.12
C THR A 244 17.42 2.31 -9.98
N GLN A 245 16.14 2.43 -9.61
CA GLN A 245 15.66 3.28 -8.53
C GLN A 245 15.23 2.43 -7.33
N VAL A 246 15.62 2.86 -6.12
CA VAL A 246 15.23 2.19 -4.87
C VAL A 246 14.50 3.16 -3.93
N TYR A 247 13.44 2.64 -3.33
CA TYR A 247 12.65 3.29 -2.28
C TYR A 247 13.04 2.66 -0.95
N GLU A 248 13.86 3.38 -0.19
CA GLU A 248 14.25 3.01 1.16
C GLU A 248 13.26 3.60 2.16
N ARG A 249 12.49 2.72 2.78
CA ARG A 249 11.43 3.06 3.72
C ARG A 249 11.94 2.95 5.15
N PHE A 250 11.75 4.04 5.89
CA PHE A 250 11.97 4.09 7.33
C PHE A 250 10.60 4.03 8.01
N LEU A 251 10.06 2.82 8.21
CA LEU A 251 8.69 2.57 8.72
C LEU A 251 8.34 3.28 10.05
N PHE A 252 9.35 3.80 10.73
CA PHE A 252 9.40 4.21 12.13
C PHE A 252 9.87 5.63 12.34
N TRP A 253 10.47 6.24 11.32
CA TRP A 253 10.54 7.69 11.27
C TRP A 253 9.14 8.12 10.87
N SER A 254 8.26 8.14 11.86
CA SER A 254 6.91 8.64 11.68
C SER A 254 6.62 9.70 12.73
N GLU A 255 6.33 10.90 12.24
CA GLU A 255 5.86 11.98 13.07
C GLU A 255 4.34 11.82 13.22
N GLN A 256 3.87 11.77 14.47
CA GLN A 256 2.45 11.90 14.78
C GLN A 256 2.19 13.31 15.25
N GLU A 257 1.32 14.02 14.55
CA GLU A 257 0.88 15.36 14.93
C GLU A 257 -0.63 15.40 15.09
N ASP A 258 -1.08 16.11 16.13
CA ASP A 258 -2.47 16.49 16.25
C ASP A 258 -2.77 17.59 15.25
N SER A 259 -3.83 17.39 14.47
CA SER A 259 -4.21 18.32 13.42
C SER A 259 -5.68 18.73 13.54
N VAL A 260 -5.95 19.99 13.20
CA VAL A 260 -7.30 20.42 12.79
C VAL A 260 -7.45 19.92 11.36
N GLN A 261 -8.57 19.26 11.04
CA GLN A 261 -8.83 18.53 9.78
C GLN A 261 -7.82 18.84 8.66
N PRO A 262 -6.97 17.87 8.27
CA PRO A 262 -5.94 18.10 7.26
C PRO A 262 -6.51 18.78 6.01
N GLN A 263 -5.85 19.82 5.50
CA GLN A 263 -6.39 20.67 4.42
C GLN A 263 -6.73 19.85 3.16
N ASP A 264 -6.00 18.76 2.94
CA ASP A 264 -6.18 17.82 1.86
C ASP A 264 -7.42 16.92 2.03
N MET A 265 -8.07 16.87 3.20
CA MET A 265 -9.27 16.07 3.46
C MET A 265 -10.58 16.77 3.08
N GLY A 266 -10.54 18.03 2.65
CA GLY A 266 -11.68 18.78 2.12
C GLY A 266 -12.10 18.36 0.70
N PRO A 267 -13.11 19.04 0.10
CA PRO A 267 -13.43 18.88 -1.31
C PRO A 267 -12.21 19.18 -2.17
N TRP A 268 -12.02 18.45 -3.27
CA TRP A 268 -10.83 18.58 -4.11
C TRP A 268 -11.17 18.48 -5.59
N THR A 269 -10.39 19.15 -6.43
CA THR A 269 -10.55 19.08 -7.89
C THR A 269 -9.53 18.13 -8.48
N CYS A 270 -9.98 17.16 -9.27
CA CYS A 270 -9.11 16.19 -9.93
C CYS A 270 -8.16 16.91 -10.89
N ARG A 271 -6.86 16.74 -10.70
CA ARG A 271 -5.82 17.37 -11.53
C ARG A 271 -5.83 16.85 -12.97
N LEU A 272 -6.35 15.65 -13.21
CA LEU A 272 -6.45 15.04 -14.54
C LEU A 272 -7.73 15.47 -15.27
N CYS A 273 -8.91 15.21 -14.69
CA CYS A 273 -10.19 15.41 -15.39
C CYS A 273 -11.00 16.63 -14.92
N GLN A 274 -10.45 17.44 -14.00
CA GLN A 274 -11.08 18.64 -13.42
C GLN A 274 -12.39 18.42 -12.65
N THR A 275 -12.77 17.16 -12.39
CA THR A 275 -13.97 16.84 -11.60
C THR A 275 -13.79 17.30 -10.15
N ARG A 276 -14.78 18.04 -9.62
CA ARG A 276 -14.87 18.39 -8.20
C ARG A 276 -15.37 17.17 -7.42
N ASN A 277 -14.57 16.69 -6.50
CA ASN A 277 -14.82 15.53 -5.66
C ASN A 277 -15.22 15.95 -4.24
N VAL A 278 -15.98 15.09 -3.59
CA VAL A 278 -16.43 15.27 -2.21
C VAL A 278 -15.28 15.13 -1.20
N PRO A 279 -15.40 15.71 0.02
CA PRO A 279 -14.43 15.50 1.09
C PRO A 279 -14.17 14.03 1.38
N LEU A 280 -12.97 13.72 1.91
CA LEU A 280 -12.55 12.37 2.31
C LEU A 280 -12.53 11.32 1.19
N SER A 281 -12.88 11.67 -0.06
CA SER A 281 -12.76 10.73 -1.18
C SER A 281 -11.29 10.62 -1.60
N ARG A 282 -10.79 9.38 -1.65
CA ARG A 282 -9.44 9.10 -2.16
C ARG A 282 -9.39 9.04 -3.69
N VAL A 283 -10.52 8.70 -4.31
CA VAL A 283 -10.65 8.44 -5.75
C VAL A 283 -11.47 9.53 -6.43
N CYS A 284 -11.12 9.88 -7.66
CA CYS A 284 -11.92 10.77 -8.48
C CYS A 284 -13.20 10.07 -8.93
N ALA A 285 -14.37 10.67 -8.72
CA ALA A 285 -15.67 10.11 -9.08
C ALA A 285 -15.91 9.96 -10.59
N LYS A 286 -15.07 10.56 -11.44
CA LYS A 286 -15.20 10.49 -12.91
C LYS A 286 -14.19 9.56 -13.57
N CYS A 287 -12.94 9.56 -13.10
CA CYS A 287 -11.84 8.88 -13.79
C CYS A 287 -11.11 7.88 -12.89
N ASP A 288 -11.63 7.60 -11.70
CA ASP A 288 -11.12 6.62 -10.74
C ASP A 288 -9.62 6.73 -10.37
N VAL A 289 -9.00 7.88 -10.65
CA VAL A 289 -7.63 8.12 -10.24
C VAL A 289 -7.56 8.38 -8.73
N ASN A 290 -6.64 7.71 -8.04
CA ASN A 290 -6.34 7.95 -6.64
C ASN A 290 -5.52 9.24 -6.48
N ARG A 291 -6.04 10.23 -5.76
CA ARG A 291 -5.40 11.55 -5.59
C ARG A 291 -4.09 11.54 -4.79
N PHE A 292 -3.82 10.44 -4.11
CA PHE A 292 -2.60 10.24 -3.33
C PHE A 292 -1.58 9.36 -4.05
N SER A 293 -1.90 8.85 -5.25
CA SER A 293 -0.95 8.07 -6.03
C SER A 293 0.22 8.93 -6.51
N ILE A 294 1.41 8.33 -6.60
CA ILE A 294 2.58 8.99 -7.15
C ILE A 294 2.31 9.51 -8.58
N PRO A 295 1.70 8.73 -9.51
CA PRO A 295 1.35 9.22 -10.84
C PRO A 295 0.46 10.48 -10.81
N TYR A 296 -0.58 10.50 -9.98
CA TYR A 296 -1.46 11.66 -9.86
C TYR A 296 -0.74 12.89 -9.29
N ASN A 297 0.14 12.69 -8.32
CA ASN A 297 0.93 13.77 -7.74
C ASN A 297 2.01 14.29 -8.69
N ARG A 298 2.55 13.43 -9.57
CA ARG A 298 3.46 13.81 -10.66
C ARG A 298 2.73 14.43 -11.86
N ALA A 299 1.41 14.21 -12.00
CA ALA A 299 0.63 14.67 -13.15
C ALA A 299 0.79 16.17 -13.48
N PRO A 300 0.83 17.13 -12.53
CA PRO A 300 1.07 18.54 -12.88
C PRO A 300 2.45 18.81 -13.49
N ALA A 301 3.46 18.04 -13.11
CA ALA A 301 4.79 18.13 -13.72
C ALA A 301 4.79 17.49 -15.11
N GLN A 302 4.11 16.34 -15.26
CA GLN A 302 3.92 15.66 -16.54
C GLN A 302 3.06 16.45 -17.53
N GLN A 303 2.06 17.19 -17.04
CA GLN A 303 1.21 18.04 -17.85
C GLN A 303 2.02 19.13 -18.54
N ARG A 304 3.06 19.68 -17.90
CA ARG A 304 3.94 20.67 -18.54
C ARG A 304 4.70 20.08 -19.73
N PHE A 305 5.08 18.80 -19.66
CA PHE A 305 5.69 18.11 -20.79
C PHE A 305 4.66 17.90 -21.90
N LYS A 306 3.46 17.40 -21.58
CA LYS A 306 2.37 17.22 -22.55
C LYS A 306 1.94 18.55 -23.20
N ASP A 307 1.86 19.64 -22.44
CA ASP A 307 1.50 20.96 -22.97
C ASP A 307 2.55 21.47 -23.99
N VAL A 308 3.84 21.27 -23.71
CA VAL A 308 4.92 21.60 -24.65
C VAL A 308 4.84 20.74 -25.91
N LEU A 309 4.64 19.43 -25.77
CA LEU A 309 4.51 18.52 -26.90
C LEU A 309 3.30 18.89 -27.78
N ALA A 310 2.15 19.21 -27.18
CA ALA A 310 0.96 19.65 -27.89
C ALA A 310 1.19 20.95 -28.68
N VAL A 311 1.92 21.91 -28.10
CA VAL A 311 2.28 23.17 -28.78
C VAL A 311 3.20 22.92 -29.97
N LEU A 312 4.19 22.04 -29.82
CA LEU A 312 5.10 21.67 -30.91
C LEU A 312 4.40 20.85 -32.00
N GLN A 313 3.44 19.99 -31.63
CA GLN A 313 2.66 19.21 -32.58
C GLN A 313 1.78 20.10 -33.46
N GLU A 314 1.12 21.11 -32.88
CA GLU A 314 0.27 22.04 -33.63
C GLU A 314 1.06 23.15 -34.34
N GLY A 315 2.20 23.57 -33.79
CA GLY A 315 2.99 24.68 -34.30
C GLY A 315 4.15 24.30 -35.22
N GLY A 316 4.47 23.01 -35.35
CA GLY A 316 5.66 22.56 -36.05
C GLY A 316 6.95 22.96 -35.31
N THR A 317 8.02 23.23 -36.05
CA THR A 317 9.29 23.61 -35.42
C THR A 317 9.24 25.05 -34.93
N MET A 318 9.56 25.30 -33.66
CA MET A 318 9.39 26.61 -33.00
C MET A 318 10.62 27.02 -32.19
N THR A 319 10.89 28.33 -32.05
CA THR A 319 11.90 28.83 -31.10
C THR A 319 11.39 28.75 -29.66
N LEU A 320 12.28 28.83 -28.67
CA LEU A 320 11.90 28.80 -27.26
C LEU A 320 10.88 29.91 -26.88
N PRO A 321 11.03 31.17 -27.33
CA PRO A 321 10.03 32.22 -27.08
C PRO A 321 8.67 31.91 -27.73
N GLU A 322 8.66 31.45 -28.98
CA GLU A 322 7.43 31.09 -29.69
C GLU A 322 6.65 29.97 -28.95
N VAL A 323 7.35 28.98 -28.38
CA VAL A 323 6.72 27.95 -27.54
C VAL A 323 6.11 28.57 -26.28
N GLY A 324 6.82 29.48 -25.63
CA GLY A 324 6.33 30.21 -24.45
C GLY A 324 5.07 31.03 -24.73
N GLU A 325 5.04 31.75 -25.87
CA GLU A 325 3.89 32.53 -26.33
C GLU A 325 2.68 31.65 -26.62
N LYS A 326 2.85 30.52 -27.34
CA LYS A 326 1.75 29.59 -27.60
C LYS A 326 1.22 28.91 -26.33
N LEU A 327 2.10 28.59 -25.38
CA LEU A 327 1.68 28.09 -24.06
C LEU A 327 0.86 29.14 -23.30
N ALA A 328 1.28 30.40 -23.32
CA ALA A 328 0.54 31.51 -22.71
C ALA A 328 -0.83 31.71 -23.37
N ALA A 329 -0.91 31.62 -24.71
CA ALA A 329 -2.17 31.71 -25.45
C ALA A 329 -3.18 30.60 -25.08
N ARG A 330 -2.70 29.45 -24.59
CA ARG A 330 -3.54 28.35 -24.06
C ARG A 330 -3.92 28.51 -22.58
N GLY A 331 -3.62 29.66 -21.96
CA GLY A 331 -3.82 29.85 -20.52
C GLY A 331 -2.88 29.02 -19.66
N ARG A 332 -1.75 28.56 -20.22
CA ARG A 332 -0.74 27.73 -19.53
C ARG A 332 0.65 28.39 -19.60
N PRO A 333 0.82 29.68 -19.22
CA PRO A 333 2.11 30.35 -19.37
C PRO A 333 3.20 29.65 -18.54
N PRO A 334 4.43 29.51 -19.08
CA PRO A 334 5.55 29.02 -18.28
C PRO A 334 5.83 29.98 -17.12
N ARG A 335 6.29 29.45 -15.98
CA ARG A 335 6.62 30.28 -14.80
C ARG A 335 7.75 31.29 -15.07
N SER A 336 8.68 30.91 -15.94
CA SER A 336 9.79 31.74 -16.42
C SER A 336 10.45 31.04 -17.62
N ASP A 337 11.23 31.78 -18.40
CA ASP A 337 12.03 31.23 -19.51
C ASP A 337 13.01 30.15 -19.03
N GLY A 338 13.59 30.32 -17.85
CA GLY A 338 14.46 29.33 -17.22
C GLY A 338 13.72 28.02 -16.89
N ALA A 339 12.45 28.11 -16.47
CA ALA A 339 11.63 26.93 -16.23
C ALA A 339 11.28 26.21 -17.55
N LEU A 340 10.91 26.97 -18.60
CA LEU A 340 10.65 26.41 -19.92
C LEU A 340 11.89 25.73 -20.50
N ARG A 341 13.07 26.37 -20.40
CA ARG A 341 14.34 25.79 -20.85
C ARG A 341 14.66 24.47 -20.16
N LYS A 342 14.44 24.36 -18.84
CA LYS A 342 14.61 23.11 -18.09
C LYS A 342 13.68 22.01 -18.58
N VAL A 343 12.43 22.32 -18.92
CA VAL A 343 11.46 21.38 -19.50
C VAL A 343 11.97 20.89 -20.86
N MET A 344 12.36 21.81 -21.75
CA MET A 344 12.91 21.46 -23.07
C MET A 344 14.18 20.61 -22.98
N THR A 345 15.10 20.93 -22.06
CA THR A 345 16.31 20.13 -21.85
C THR A 345 15.98 18.73 -21.38
N ARG A 346 14.96 18.52 -20.54
CA ARG A 346 14.54 17.18 -20.12
C ARG A 346 13.92 16.40 -21.28
N LEU A 347 13.06 17.03 -22.09
CA LEU A 347 12.46 16.40 -23.27
C LEU A 347 13.50 16.00 -24.31
N LEU A 348 14.60 16.76 -24.44
CA LEU A 348 15.75 16.40 -25.27
C LEU A 348 16.61 15.28 -24.66
N LYS A 349 16.76 15.24 -23.33
CA LYS A 349 17.64 14.29 -22.61
C LYS A 349 17.01 12.92 -22.37
N ASN A 350 15.73 12.73 -22.66
CA ASN A 350 15.06 11.43 -22.50
C ASN A 350 15.46 10.38 -23.55
N ALA A 351 16.46 10.68 -24.39
CA ALA A 351 17.11 9.71 -25.27
C ALA A 351 17.86 8.65 -24.43
N ASN A 352 17.21 7.51 -24.18
CA ASN A 352 17.90 6.31 -23.72
C ASN A 352 18.28 5.49 -24.96
N VAL A 353 19.58 5.28 -25.15
CA VAL A 353 20.06 4.35 -26.17
C VAL A 353 19.96 2.96 -25.57
N ASP A 354 19.18 2.08 -26.17
CA ASP A 354 19.25 0.67 -25.83
C ASP A 354 20.64 0.15 -26.24
N THR A 355 21.44 -0.19 -25.23
CA THR A 355 22.82 -0.65 -25.42
C THR A 355 22.94 -1.97 -26.20
N ARG A 356 21.85 -2.75 -26.35
CA ARG A 356 21.83 -4.00 -27.12
C ARG A 356 21.42 -3.80 -28.57
N SER A 357 20.39 -2.99 -28.84
CA SER A 357 19.89 -2.79 -30.22
C SER A 357 20.49 -1.58 -30.92
N GLY A 358 21.07 -0.64 -30.17
CA GLY A 358 21.53 0.66 -30.70
C GLY A 358 20.39 1.62 -31.02
N GLU A 359 19.13 1.24 -30.75
CA GLU A 359 17.99 2.10 -31.00
C GLU A 359 17.87 3.17 -29.91
N VAL A 360 17.63 4.40 -30.35
CA VAL A 360 17.41 5.55 -29.47
C VAL A 360 15.92 5.60 -29.13
N TYR A 361 15.57 5.14 -27.94
CA TYR A 361 14.22 5.27 -27.41
C TYR A 361 14.13 6.54 -26.56
N GLY A 362 13.13 7.39 -26.83
CA GLY A 362 12.74 8.45 -25.89
C GLY A 362 13.18 9.88 -26.21
N GLU A 363 13.77 10.18 -27.37
CA GLU A 363 13.79 11.58 -27.84
C GLU A 363 12.37 12.02 -28.14
N LEU A 364 11.73 12.77 -27.23
CA LEU A 364 10.35 13.26 -27.42
C LEU A 364 10.31 14.50 -28.31
N ILE A 365 11.41 15.24 -28.37
CA ILE A 365 11.59 16.42 -29.22
C ILE A 365 13.01 16.43 -29.81
N PHE A 366 13.19 17.11 -30.94
CA PHE A 366 14.50 17.36 -31.56
C PHE A 366 14.80 18.86 -31.59
N LYS A 367 16.08 19.23 -31.75
CA LYS A 367 16.53 20.61 -31.92
C LYS A 367 17.26 20.77 -33.26
N THR A 368 16.79 21.68 -34.11
CA THR A 368 17.42 22.01 -35.40
C THR A 368 18.73 22.78 -35.20
N ARG A 369 19.56 22.84 -36.24
CA ARG A 369 20.76 23.69 -36.27
C ARG A 369 20.45 25.19 -36.06
N SER A 370 19.27 25.64 -36.50
CA SER A 370 18.78 27.00 -36.27
C SER A 370 18.24 27.24 -34.84
N GLY A 371 18.33 26.24 -33.96
CA GLY A 371 17.89 26.35 -32.57
C GLY A 371 16.38 26.27 -32.38
N ARG A 372 15.62 25.83 -33.39
CA ARG A 372 14.18 25.55 -33.30
C ARG A 372 13.97 24.14 -32.75
N PHE A 373 12.90 23.94 -32.02
CA PHE A 373 12.52 22.66 -31.45
C PHE A 373 11.33 22.09 -32.22
N GLY A 374 11.32 20.79 -32.48
CA GLY A 374 10.20 20.09 -33.10
C GLY A 374 9.88 18.80 -32.34
N ILE A 375 8.70 18.23 -32.57
CA ILE A 375 8.29 16.95 -31.97
C ILE A 375 8.75 15.79 -32.85
N THR A 376 9.31 14.74 -32.25
CA THR A 376 9.64 13.48 -32.94
C THR A 376 8.40 12.61 -33.11
N GLU A 377 8.51 11.48 -33.83
CA GLU A 377 7.40 10.53 -33.94
C GLU A 377 7.06 9.88 -32.59
N THR A 378 8.08 9.50 -31.80
CA THR A 378 7.90 9.01 -30.42
C THR A 378 7.17 10.03 -29.55
N GLY A 379 7.51 11.32 -29.67
CA GLY A 379 6.82 12.39 -28.97
C GLY A 379 5.33 12.48 -29.32
N ARG A 380 4.97 12.23 -30.60
CA ARG A 380 3.57 12.19 -31.04
C ARG A 380 2.84 10.96 -30.50
N GLN A 381 3.47 9.80 -30.47
CA GLN A 381 2.88 8.58 -29.93
C GLN A 381 2.53 8.74 -28.44
N VAL A 382 3.41 9.38 -27.65
CA VAL A 382 3.17 9.71 -26.23
C VAL A 382 2.02 10.70 -26.00
N MET A 383 1.63 11.45 -27.04
CA MET A 383 0.47 12.35 -26.97
C MET A 383 -0.85 11.63 -27.26
N VAL A 384 -0.81 10.49 -27.95
CA VAL A 384 -1.98 9.65 -28.25
C VAL A 384 -2.30 8.68 -27.10
N SER A 385 -1.30 8.36 -26.27
CA SER A 385 -1.45 7.57 -25.03
C SER A 385 -1.70 8.40 -23.76
#